data_AF-A0A538HGW1-F1
#
_entry.id   AF-A0A538HGW1-F1
#
_cell.length_a   1.000
_cell.length_b   1.000
_cell.length_c   1.000
_cell.angle_alpha   90.00
_cell.angle_beta   90.00
_cell.angle_gamma   90.00
#
_symmetry.space_group_name_H-M   'P 1'
#
loop_
_entity.id
_entity.type
_entity.pdbx_description
1 polymer ?
#
loop_
_entity_poly.entity_id
_entity_poly.type
_entity_poly.pdbx_seq_one_letter_code
_entity_poly.pdbx_strand_id
1 'polypeptide(L)'
;MVAIVAAFVLAFLLVCALLGEGGVSEAARRYSPTLIPIAAVYFAAHYFDYLLVAGQATVGVLVDPFGHSWNPAGLGEYPIRKGVVPAAAVWWAQIVLIVAGHVLGVVAAHRLAVRRRVRPTFVLVRQAPLVALMVAYTVAGLWVLAQQIKVGA
;
A
#
# COMPACT_ATOMS: atom_id res chain seq x y z
N MET A 1 -17.05 0.12 0.53
CA MET A 1 -15.90 -0.65 0.00
C MET A 1 -16.00 -0.87 -1.51
N VAL A 2 -17.03 -1.57 -2.02
CA VAL A 2 -17.15 -1.92 -3.45
C VAL A 2 -17.07 -0.71 -4.39
N ALA A 3 -17.77 0.38 -4.08
CA ALA A 3 -17.76 1.60 -4.90
C ALA A 3 -16.36 2.23 -5.03
N ILE A 4 -15.57 2.20 -3.95
CA ILE A 4 -14.20 2.74 -3.95
C ILE A 4 -13.31 1.86 -4.82
N VAL A 5 -13.38 0.54 -4.65
CA VAL A 5 -12.61 -0.42 -5.47
C VAL A 5 -12.95 -0.25 -6.95
N ALA A 6 -14.25 -0.15 -7.28
CA ALA A 6 -14.70 0.08 -8.64
C ALA A 6 -14.13 1.39 -9.22
N ALA A 7 -14.14 2.49 -8.45
CA ALA A 7 -13.57 3.76 -8.88
C ALA A 7 -12.06 3.66 -9.18
N PHE A 8 -11.29 3.00 -8.33
CA PHE A 8 -9.86 2.78 -8.57
C PHE A 8 -9.62 1.93 -9.83
N VAL A 9 -10.36 0.83 -9.99
CA VAL A 9 -10.25 -0.03 -11.18
C VAL A 9 -10.61 0.75 -12.44
N LEU A 10 -11.72 1.51 -12.44
CA LEU A 10 -12.12 2.32 -13.59
C LEU A 10 -11.09 3.38 -13.94
N ALA A 11 -10.49 4.06 -12.96
CA ALA A 11 -9.42 5.02 -13.19
C ALA A 11 -8.17 4.36 -13.82
N PHE A 12 -7.79 3.17 -13.34
CA PHE A 12 -6.70 2.40 -13.92
C PHE A 12 -7.00 1.96 -15.37
N LEU A 13 -8.22 1.47 -15.64
CA LEU A 13 -8.65 1.08 -16.99
C LEU A 13 -8.70 2.27 -17.94
N LEU A 14 -9.15 3.43 -17.46
CA LEU A 14 -9.13 4.69 -18.23
C LEU A 14 -7.69 5.05 -18.64
N VAL A 15 -6.74 4.98 -17.70
CA VAL A 15 -5.33 5.21 -18.02
C VAL A 15 -4.81 4.17 -19.02
N CYS A 16 -5.16 2.90 -18.87
CA CYS A 16 -4.81 1.86 -19.85
C CYS A 16 -5.35 2.18 -21.25
N ALA A 17 -6.54 2.75 -21.37
CA ALA A 17 -7.08 3.23 -22.63
C ALA A 17 -6.26 4.42 -23.18
N LEU A 18 -5.86 5.36 -22.33
CA LEU A 18 -5.07 6.55 -22.71
C LEU A 18 -3.63 6.21 -23.14
N LEU A 19 -3.05 5.11 -22.65
CA LEU A 19 -1.72 4.65 -23.10
C LEU A 19 -1.71 4.31 -24.61
N GLY A 20 -2.84 3.82 -25.13
CA GLY A 20 -3.01 3.44 -26.53
C GLY A 20 -2.07 2.31 -26.97
N GLU A 21 -1.69 1.41 -26.06
CA GLU A 21 -0.78 0.29 -26.30
C GLU A 21 -1.55 -1.00 -26.63
N GLY A 22 -2.41 -0.94 -27.67
CA GLY A 22 -3.32 -2.03 -28.02
C GLY A 22 -4.67 -1.89 -27.32
N GLY A 23 -5.31 -3.02 -26.99
CA GLY A 23 -6.59 -3.03 -26.28
C GLY A 23 -6.45 -2.76 -24.77
N VAL A 24 -7.50 -2.19 -24.14
CA VAL A 24 -7.52 -1.89 -22.70
C VAL A 24 -7.21 -3.13 -21.85
N SER A 25 -7.72 -4.31 -22.24
CA SER A 25 -7.47 -5.57 -21.51
C SER A 25 -6.00 -5.99 -21.56
N GLU A 26 -5.34 -5.81 -22.72
CA GLU A 26 -3.93 -6.14 -22.90
C GLU A 26 -3.05 -5.18 -22.07
N ALA A 27 -3.33 -3.88 -22.13
CA ALA A 27 -2.65 -2.90 -21.29
C ALA A 27 -2.87 -3.18 -19.80
N ALA A 28 -4.10 -3.50 -19.38
CA ALA A 28 -4.40 -3.83 -17.99
C ALA A 28 -3.60 -5.05 -17.52
N ARG A 29 -3.68 -6.19 -18.23
CA ARG A 29 -2.91 -7.41 -17.90
C ARG A 29 -1.41 -7.14 -17.77
N ARG A 30 -0.90 -6.26 -18.63
CA ARG A 30 0.51 -5.90 -18.70
C ARG A 30 0.96 -5.01 -17.54
N TYR A 31 0.20 -3.97 -17.20
CA TYR A 31 0.57 -2.99 -16.18
C TYR A 31 0.06 -3.35 -14.78
N SER A 32 -0.91 -4.27 -14.61
CA SER A 32 -1.39 -4.68 -13.29
C SER A 32 -0.28 -5.13 -12.32
N PRO A 33 0.76 -5.90 -12.73
CA PRO A 33 1.86 -6.27 -11.83
C PRO A 33 2.66 -5.07 -11.29
N THR A 34 2.64 -3.92 -11.96
CA THR A 34 3.34 -2.72 -11.47
C THR A 34 2.63 -2.08 -10.27
N LEU A 35 1.43 -2.54 -9.92
CA LEU A 35 0.70 -2.14 -8.71
C LEU A 35 1.10 -2.96 -7.48
N ILE A 36 1.80 -4.09 -7.64
CA ILE A 36 2.22 -4.96 -6.52
C ILE A 36 3.05 -4.22 -5.47
N PRO A 37 4.06 -3.39 -5.84
CA PRO A 37 4.82 -2.63 -4.85
C PRO A 37 3.93 -1.72 -4.00
N ILE A 38 2.89 -1.12 -4.59
CA ILE A 38 1.93 -0.24 -3.92
C ILE A 38 1.11 -1.03 -2.91
N ALA A 39 0.56 -2.18 -3.32
CA ALA A 39 -0.22 -3.05 -2.44
C ALA A 39 0.61 -3.52 -1.24
N ALA A 40 1.88 -3.91 -1.47
CA ALA A 40 2.77 -4.38 -0.42
C ALA A 40 3.08 -3.28 0.62
N VAL A 41 3.44 -2.07 0.18
CA VAL A 41 3.74 -0.97 1.12
C VAL A 41 2.49 -0.46 1.81
N TYR A 42 1.32 -0.50 1.16
CA TYR A 42 0.06 -0.11 1.80
C TYR A 42 -0.31 -1.08 2.91
N PHE A 43 -0.16 -2.39 2.67
CA PHE A 43 -0.30 -3.40 3.72
C PHE A 43 0.66 -3.12 4.87
N ALA A 44 1.95 -2.93 4.60
CA ALA A 44 2.92 -2.63 5.65
C ALA A 44 2.57 -1.36 6.43
N ALA A 45 2.27 -0.26 5.75
CA ALA A 45 1.97 1.03 6.36
C ALA A 45 0.71 0.99 7.24
N HIS A 46 -0.33 0.26 6.81
CA HIS A 46 -1.60 0.18 7.52
C HIS A 46 -1.53 -0.74 8.75
N TYR A 47 -0.82 -1.85 8.62
CA TYR A 47 -0.73 -2.86 9.68
C TYR A 47 0.49 -2.69 10.60
N PHE A 48 1.35 -1.68 10.38
CA PHE A 48 2.55 -1.48 11.18
C PHE A 48 2.25 -1.27 12.67
N ASP A 49 1.38 -0.32 13.01
CA ASP A 49 1.03 -0.06 14.42
C ASP A 49 0.26 -1.23 15.02
N TYR A 50 -0.62 -1.86 14.23
CA TYR A 50 -1.33 -3.06 14.65
C TYR A 50 -0.36 -4.21 14.98
N LEU A 51 0.68 -4.42 14.17
CA LEU A 51 1.72 -5.40 14.45
C LEU A 51 2.44 -5.11 15.77
N LEU A 52 2.71 -3.83 16.08
CA LEU A 52 3.38 -3.45 17.32
C LEU A 52 2.49 -3.58 18.55
N VAL A 53 1.21 -3.21 18.43
CA VAL A 53 0.28 -3.22 19.58
C VAL A 53 -0.38 -4.58 19.73
N ALA A 54 -1.07 -5.08 18.70
CA ALA A 54 -1.74 -6.38 18.76
C ALA A 54 -0.72 -7.53 18.77
N GLY A 55 0.44 -7.38 18.13
CA GLY A 55 1.49 -8.39 18.16
C GLY A 55 2.01 -8.69 19.57
N GLN A 56 1.93 -7.73 20.51
CA GLN A 56 2.24 -7.98 21.92
C GLN A 56 1.36 -9.08 22.53
N ALA A 57 0.11 -9.20 22.10
CA ALA A 57 -0.81 -10.23 22.60
C ALA A 57 -0.55 -11.63 22.03
N THR A 58 0.30 -11.76 21.00
CA THR A 58 0.54 -13.04 20.30
C THR A 58 1.01 -14.13 21.25
N VAL A 59 1.93 -13.82 22.18
CA VAL A 59 2.44 -14.80 23.14
C VAL A 59 1.32 -15.31 24.06
N GLY A 60 0.48 -14.41 24.58
CA GLY A 60 -0.65 -14.79 25.43
C GLY A 60 -1.65 -15.67 24.70
N VAL A 61 -2.00 -15.34 23.46
CA VAL A 61 -2.92 -16.14 22.62
C VAL A 61 -2.31 -17.51 22.27
N LEU A 62 -1.01 -17.60 22.04
CA LEU A 62 -0.35 -18.88 21.75
C LEU A 62 -0.30 -19.79 22.98
N VAL A 63 -0.11 -19.22 24.16
CA VAL A 63 0.00 -19.96 25.43
C VAL A 63 -1.39 -20.36 25.94
N ASP A 64 -2.39 -19.50 25.81
CA ASP A 64 -3.77 -19.81 26.17
C ASP A 64 -4.77 -19.49 25.04
N PRO A 65 -4.82 -20.32 23.98
CA PRO A 65 -5.66 -20.04 22.80
C PRO A 65 -7.16 -20.12 23.08
N PHE A 66 -7.56 -20.78 24.17
CA PHE A 66 -8.96 -21.00 24.51
C PHE A 66 -9.41 -20.21 25.76
N GLY A 67 -8.50 -19.52 26.45
CA GLY A 67 -8.81 -18.75 27.65
C GLY A 67 -9.11 -19.59 28.90
N HIS A 68 -8.54 -20.80 29.00
CA HIS A 68 -8.77 -21.71 30.13
C HIS A 68 -7.81 -21.50 31.30
N SER A 69 -7.01 -20.43 31.30
CA SER A 69 -6.06 -20.07 32.38
C SER A 69 -5.01 -21.15 32.70
N TRP A 70 -4.75 -22.07 31.77
CA TRP A 70 -3.72 -23.11 31.86
C TRP A 70 -2.29 -22.60 31.61
N ASN A 71 -1.99 -21.35 31.99
CA ASN A 71 -0.71 -20.69 31.86
C ASN A 71 0.00 -20.56 33.22
N PRO A 72 0.51 -21.67 33.80
CA PRO A 72 1.12 -21.64 35.14
C PRO A 72 2.40 -20.81 35.20
N ALA A 73 3.02 -20.51 34.05
CA ALA A 73 4.23 -19.71 33.95
C ALA A 73 3.95 -18.20 33.80
N GLY A 74 2.69 -17.78 33.69
CA GLY A 74 2.31 -16.36 33.47
C GLY A 74 2.86 -15.77 32.16
N LEU A 75 3.19 -16.62 31.18
CA LEU A 75 3.77 -16.17 29.91
C LEU A 75 2.72 -15.42 29.07
N GLY A 76 3.03 -14.20 28.65
CA GLY A 76 2.07 -13.38 27.90
C GLY A 76 1.09 -12.59 28.77
N GLU A 77 1.15 -12.71 30.09
CA GLU A 77 0.32 -11.96 31.05
C GLU A 77 0.95 -10.61 31.41
N TYR A 78 1.18 -9.78 30.40
CA TYR A 78 1.67 -8.42 30.56
C TYR A 78 0.69 -7.41 29.95
N PRO A 79 0.62 -6.18 30.49
CA PRO A 79 -0.22 -5.14 29.92
C PRO A 79 0.26 -4.76 28.52
N ILE A 80 -0.67 -4.66 27.57
CA ILE A 80 -0.38 -4.20 26.21
C ILE A 80 -0.04 -2.72 26.24
N ARG A 81 1.18 -2.38 25.84
CA ARG A 81 1.65 -1.00 25.77
C ARG A 81 1.18 -0.39 24.45
N LYS A 82 0.34 0.64 24.54
CA LYS A 82 0.00 1.51 23.41
C LYS A 82 1.05 2.60 23.26
N GLY A 83 1.21 3.15 22.06
CA GLY A 83 2.20 4.21 21.81
C GLY A 83 3.65 3.74 21.96
N VAL A 84 3.93 2.47 21.65
CA VAL A 84 5.30 1.91 21.65
C VAL A 84 6.24 2.74 20.77
N VAL A 85 5.69 3.29 19.68
CA VAL A 85 6.37 4.21 18.77
C VAL A 85 5.61 5.54 18.78
N PRO A 86 6.30 6.70 18.82
CA PRO A 86 5.64 8.00 18.73
C PRO A 86 4.80 8.12 17.45
N ALA A 87 3.60 8.70 17.55
CA ALA A 87 2.70 8.87 16.40
C ALA A 87 3.37 9.60 15.23
N ALA A 88 4.25 10.56 15.51
CA ALA A 88 5.04 11.25 14.50
C ALA A 88 6.01 10.32 13.74
N ALA A 89 6.63 9.36 14.43
CA ALA A 89 7.52 8.40 13.79
C ALA A 89 6.74 7.40 12.92
N VAL A 90 5.56 6.95 13.37
CA VAL A 90 4.64 6.11 12.57
C VAL A 90 4.23 6.86 11.30
N TRP A 91 3.83 8.13 11.43
CA TRP A 91 3.46 8.99 10.30
C TRP A 91 4.58 9.08 9.25
N TRP A 92 5.81 9.39 9.68
CA TRP A 92 6.94 9.49 8.76
C TRP A 92 7.28 8.15 8.10
N ALA A 93 7.26 7.06 8.85
CA ALA A 93 7.50 5.72 8.31
C ALA A 93 6.47 5.37 7.22
N GLN A 94 5.19 5.67 7.48
CA GLN A 94 4.11 5.46 6.53
C GLN A 94 4.26 6.29 5.25
N ILE A 95 4.62 7.58 5.37
CA ILE A 95 4.89 8.44 4.21
C ILE A 95 6.00 7.83 3.37
N VAL A 96 7.14 7.49 3.99
CA VAL A 96 8.30 6.94 3.29
C VAL A 96 7.94 5.64 2.57
N LEU A 97 7.23 4.73 3.24
CA LEU A 97 6.78 3.47 2.66
C LEU A 97 5.87 3.69 1.44
N ILE A 98 4.84 4.53 1.58
CA ILE A 98 3.86 4.79 0.51
C ILE A 98 4.55 5.43 -0.70
N VAL A 99 5.38 6.45 -0.48
CA VAL A 99 6.10 7.13 -1.56
C VAL A 99 7.06 6.14 -2.25
N ALA A 100 7.82 5.36 -1.49
CA ALA A 100 8.73 4.37 -2.04
C ALA A 100 8.01 3.32 -2.91
N GLY A 101 6.87 2.78 -2.46
CA GLY A 101 6.10 1.81 -3.25
C GLY A 101 5.55 2.39 -4.55
N HIS A 102 5.11 3.65 -4.55
CA HIS A 102 4.66 4.33 -5.77
C HIS A 102 5.82 4.60 -6.74
N VAL A 103 6.97 5.06 -6.24
CA VAL A 103 8.18 5.23 -7.06
C VAL A 103 8.59 3.90 -7.69
N LEU A 104 8.60 2.81 -6.92
CA LEU A 104 8.90 1.48 -7.45
C LEU A 104 7.87 1.03 -8.50
N GLY A 105 6.59 1.31 -8.29
CA GLY A 105 5.53 1.04 -9.27
C GLY A 105 5.72 1.82 -10.59
N VAL A 106 6.04 3.12 -10.49
CA VAL A 106 6.36 3.97 -11.66
C VAL A 106 7.60 3.45 -12.39
N VAL A 107 8.67 3.11 -11.68
CA VAL A 107 9.90 2.56 -12.27
C VAL A 107 9.63 1.23 -12.98
N ALA A 108 8.82 0.35 -12.38
CA ALA A 108 8.42 -0.92 -12.99
C ALA A 108 7.63 -0.70 -14.28
N ALA A 109 6.65 0.22 -14.27
CA ALA A 109 5.89 0.58 -15.47
C ALA A 109 6.75 1.25 -16.54
N HIS A 110 7.71 2.10 -16.12
CA HIS A 110 8.63 2.74 -17.02
C HIS A 110 9.46 1.72 -17.79
N ARG A 111 10.06 0.76 -17.07
CA ARG A 111 10.84 -0.34 -17.66
C ARG A 111 10.01 -1.18 -18.63
N LEU A 112 8.73 -1.39 -18.35
CA LEU A 112 7.83 -2.18 -19.19
C LEU A 112 7.47 -1.47 -20.51
N ALA A 113 7.31 -0.15 -20.48
CA ALA A 113 7.01 0.62 -21.69
C ALA A 113 8.26 0.82 -22.57
N VAL A 114 9.43 1.11 -21.96
CA VAL A 114 10.70 1.26 -22.69
C VAL A 114 11.05 -0.02 -23.46
N ARG A 115 10.82 -1.20 -22.87
CA ARG A 115 11.03 -2.48 -23.56
C ARG A 115 10.21 -2.65 -24.85
N ARG A 116 9.11 -1.91 -25.04
CA ARG A 116 8.27 -1.99 -26.25
C ARG A 116 8.49 -0.87 -27.26
N ARG A 117 9.03 0.29 -26.85
CA ARG A 117 9.16 1.45 -27.73
C ARG A 117 10.61 1.70 -28.10
N VAL A 118 10.88 1.63 -29.40
CA VAL A 118 12.21 1.84 -30.01
C VAL A 118 12.67 3.31 -29.90
N ARG A 119 11.78 4.27 -29.57
CA ARG A 119 12.11 5.70 -29.41
C ARG A 119 11.82 6.22 -27.98
N PRO A 120 12.85 6.59 -27.19
CA PRO A 120 12.71 7.06 -25.81
C PRO A 120 11.86 8.32 -25.65
N THR A 121 11.93 9.26 -26.60
CA THR A 121 11.25 10.56 -26.52
C THR A 121 9.72 10.44 -26.56
N PHE A 122 9.18 9.42 -27.22
CA PHE A 122 7.74 9.15 -27.26
C PHE A 122 7.22 8.41 -26.01
N VAL A 123 8.12 7.91 -25.16
CA VAL A 123 7.78 7.16 -23.94
C VAL A 123 7.34 8.11 -22.83
N LEU A 124 8.05 9.24 -22.65
CA LEU A 124 7.81 10.19 -21.56
C LEU A 124 6.41 10.82 -21.62
N VAL A 125 6.02 11.37 -22.78
CA VAL A 125 4.71 12.02 -22.95
C VAL A 125 3.56 11.01 -22.78
N ARG A 126 3.75 9.78 -23.25
CA ARG A 126 2.72 8.73 -23.17
C ARG A 126 2.60 8.09 -21.79
N GLN A 127 3.60 8.23 -20.93
CA GLN A 127 3.53 7.77 -19.54
C GLN A 127 2.96 8.81 -18.58
N ALA A 128 2.83 10.08 -19.00
CA ALA A 128 2.29 11.14 -18.15
C ALA A 128 0.94 10.77 -17.50
N PRO A 129 -0.04 10.14 -18.20
CA PRO A 129 -1.29 9.72 -17.57
C PRO A 129 -1.10 8.71 -16.43
N LEU A 130 -0.17 7.76 -16.59
CA LEU A 130 0.12 6.76 -15.57
C LEU A 130 0.81 7.38 -14.36
N VAL A 131 1.79 8.26 -14.59
CA VAL A 131 2.45 8.98 -13.49
C VAL A 131 1.46 9.85 -12.73
N ALA A 132 0.59 10.58 -13.44
CA ALA A 132 -0.47 11.39 -12.84
C ALA A 132 -1.41 10.53 -11.97
N LEU A 133 -1.79 9.34 -12.45
CA LEU A 133 -2.60 8.39 -11.67
C LEU A 133 -1.88 7.96 -10.39
N MET A 134 -0.58 7.64 -10.46
CA MET A 134 0.20 7.23 -9.30
C MET A 134 0.31 8.36 -8.27
N VAL A 135 0.47 9.61 -8.71
CA VAL A 135 0.48 10.78 -7.82
C VAL A 135 -0.90 10.94 -7.17
N ALA A 136 -1.99 10.85 -7.94
CA ALA A 136 -3.35 10.95 -7.40
C ALA A 136 -3.64 9.86 -6.35
N TYR A 137 -3.22 8.62 -6.61
CA TYR A 137 -3.31 7.52 -5.66
C TYR A 137 -2.49 7.75 -4.40
N THR A 138 -1.29 8.31 -4.53
CA THR A 138 -0.45 8.67 -3.38
C THR A 138 -1.14 9.72 -2.51
N VAL A 139 -1.64 10.80 -3.11
CA VAL A 139 -2.33 11.87 -2.39
C VAL A 139 -3.57 11.35 -1.68
N ALA A 140 -4.40 10.56 -2.38
CA ALA A 140 -5.58 9.95 -1.78
C ALA A 140 -5.21 8.97 -0.65
N GLY A 141 -4.18 8.15 -0.83
CA GLY A 141 -3.70 7.21 0.17
C GLY A 141 -3.19 7.90 1.44
N LEU A 142 -2.35 8.93 1.28
CA LEU A 142 -1.85 9.73 2.40
C LEU A 142 -2.97 10.49 3.11
N TRP A 143 -3.96 11.00 2.38
CA TRP A 143 -5.13 11.64 2.96
C TRP A 143 -5.92 10.69 3.86
N VAL A 144 -6.22 9.47 3.38
CA VAL A 144 -6.91 8.45 4.17
C VAL A 144 -6.11 8.09 5.43
N LEU A 145 -4.80 7.98 5.30
CA LEU A 145 -3.94 7.64 6.43
C LEU A 145 -3.86 8.75 7.48
N ALA A 146 -3.86 10.01 7.03
CA ALA A 146 -3.91 11.17 7.91
C ALA A 146 -5.17 11.19 8.78
N GLN A 147 -6.29 10.64 8.28
CA GLN A 147 -7.52 10.53 9.05
C GLN A 147 -7.39 9.51 10.19
N GLN A 148 -6.63 8.43 10.01
CA GLN A 148 -6.51 7.38 11.04
C GLN A 148 -5.70 7.83 12.25
N ILE A 149 -4.63 8.60 12.03
CA ILE A 149 -3.80 9.09 13.15
C ILE A 149 -4.56 10.09 14.02
N LYS A 150 -5.44 10.92 13.43
CA LYS A 150 -6.27 11.86 14.19
C LYS A 150 -7.28 11.17 15.11
N VAL A 151 -7.70 9.96 14.79
CA VAL A 151 -8.69 9.19 15.57
C VAL A 151 -8.00 8.31 16.63
N GLY A 152 -6.72 7.99 16.45
CA GLY A 152 -5.93 7.19 17.39
C GLY A 152 -5.13 7.97 18.44
N ALA A 153 -5.21 9.31 18.45
CA ALA A 153 -4.51 10.21 19.38
C ALA A 153 -5.45 10.77 20.44
#